data_AF-A0ABD3N2E2-F1
#
_entry.id   AF-A0ABD3N2E2-F1
#
_cell.length_a   1.000
_cell.length_b   1.000
_cell.length_c   1.000
_cell.angle_alpha   90.00
_cell.angle_beta   90.00
_cell.angle_gamma   90.00
#
_symmetry.space_group_name_H-M   'P 1'
#
loop_
_entity.id
_entity.type
_entity.pdbx_description
1 polymer ?
#
loop_
_entity_poly.entity_id
_entity_poly.type
_entity_poly.pdbx_seq_one_letter_code
_entity_poly.pdbx_strand_id
1 'polypeptide(L)'
;MASTASTIAPTSDLKTTQLYVLSSRKHRDTLKSSLQRAKTERDRANTAFLQAQQWLKDANDNISKIEDELKEAQEEYMEAKGLSAQQMAEIHVDESEDEEPKKKRVRNSTDGGNGKYKKAPLITDLLMDMAKSGQLVDGRKLHEADCDVGSRDKAKFVNAMILVQELWTEEEELFLRSPPSEIAESLEELKIICATIGERCLAKLCEWEGREDTGRQKASLISVGIRARKCFLSRAKVAKPDGDDMDDGEEPEETSEDL
;
A
#
# COMPACT_ATOMS: atom_id res chain seq x y z
N MET A 1 -26.42 -40.75 -78.00
CA MET A 1 -26.10 -40.09 -76.72
C MET A 1 -26.09 -38.59 -76.97
N ALA A 2 -27.07 -37.86 -76.43
CA ALA A 2 -27.16 -36.41 -76.58
C ALA A 2 -26.31 -35.74 -75.50
N SER A 3 -25.31 -34.97 -75.92
CA SER A 3 -24.52 -34.12 -75.03
C SER A 3 -25.06 -32.69 -75.19
N THR A 4 -25.80 -32.22 -74.17
CA THR A 4 -26.33 -30.86 -74.13
C THR A 4 -25.23 -29.90 -73.68
N ALA A 5 -24.93 -28.95 -74.54
CA ALA A 5 -24.04 -27.83 -74.30
C ALA A 5 -24.47 -27.03 -73.06
N SER A 6 -23.61 -26.96 -72.05
CA SER A 6 -23.67 -25.92 -71.02
C SER A 6 -22.84 -24.75 -71.50
N THR A 7 -23.50 -23.81 -72.18
CA THR A 7 -22.93 -22.53 -72.58
C THR A 7 -22.59 -21.73 -71.33
N ILE A 8 -21.34 -21.78 -70.92
CA ILE A 8 -20.78 -20.81 -69.96
C ILE A 8 -20.74 -19.46 -70.69
N ALA A 9 -21.67 -18.58 -70.33
CA ALA A 9 -21.73 -17.23 -70.87
C ALA A 9 -20.43 -16.47 -70.52
N PRO A 10 -19.79 -15.79 -71.49
CA PRO A 10 -18.58 -15.04 -71.24
C PRO A 10 -18.94 -13.76 -70.49
N THR A 11 -18.30 -13.51 -69.35
CA THR A 11 -18.41 -12.30 -68.54
C THR A 11 -17.74 -11.05 -69.18
N SER A 12 -17.48 -11.08 -70.49
CA SER A 12 -16.61 -10.12 -71.17
C SER A 12 -17.28 -8.86 -71.72
N ASP A 13 -18.60 -8.69 -71.61
CA ASP A 13 -19.32 -7.59 -72.30
C ASP A 13 -19.85 -6.47 -71.38
N LEU A 14 -19.28 -6.32 -70.19
CA LEU A 14 -19.54 -5.13 -69.37
C LEU A 14 -18.65 -3.97 -69.85
N LYS A 15 -19.22 -3.05 -70.66
CA LYS A 15 -18.57 -1.80 -71.05
C LYS A 15 -18.05 -1.04 -69.82
N THR A 16 -16.93 -0.33 -69.95
CA THR A 16 -16.23 0.41 -68.87
C THR A 16 -17.18 1.28 -68.01
N THR A 17 -18.21 1.86 -68.61
CA THR A 17 -19.26 2.64 -67.92
C THR A 17 -20.12 1.78 -66.98
N GLN A 18 -20.45 0.55 -67.35
CA GLN A 18 -21.20 -0.37 -66.49
C GLN A 18 -20.36 -0.85 -65.29
N LEU A 19 -19.05 -1.10 -65.51
CA LEU A 19 -18.11 -1.40 -64.42
C LEU A 19 -17.96 -0.22 -63.45
N TYR A 20 -17.89 1.01 -63.96
CA TYR A 20 -17.85 2.22 -63.13
C TYR A 20 -19.14 2.39 -62.29
N VAL A 21 -20.31 2.14 -62.88
CA VAL A 21 -21.61 2.18 -62.18
C VAL A 21 -21.69 1.11 -61.09
N LEU A 22 -21.23 -0.11 -61.36
CA LEU A 22 -21.21 -1.20 -60.37
C LEU A 22 -20.22 -0.93 -59.23
N SER A 23 -19.03 -0.42 -59.55
CA SER A 23 -18.04 0.04 -58.56
C SER A 23 -18.60 1.16 -57.68
N SER A 24 -19.25 2.15 -58.28
CA SER A 24 -19.91 3.25 -57.57
C SER A 24 -21.05 2.77 -56.66
N ARG A 25 -21.85 1.80 -57.10
CA ARG A 25 -22.88 1.17 -56.25
C ARG A 25 -22.26 0.41 -55.07
N LYS A 26 -21.28 -0.45 -55.33
CA LYS A 26 -20.58 -1.20 -54.28
C LYS A 26 -19.94 -0.26 -53.25
N HIS A 27 -19.32 0.82 -53.70
CA HIS A 27 -18.73 1.82 -52.82
C HIS A 27 -19.79 2.55 -51.97
N ARG A 28 -20.94 2.91 -52.58
CA ARG A 28 -22.07 3.52 -51.89
C ARG A 28 -22.69 2.60 -50.83
N ASP A 29 -22.80 1.31 -51.12
CA ASP A 29 -23.32 0.32 -50.18
C ASP A 29 -22.34 0.05 -49.03
N THR A 30 -21.03 0.07 -49.32
CA THR A 30 -19.97 -0.01 -48.29
C THR A 30 -20.01 1.20 -47.37
N LEU A 31 -20.17 2.41 -47.91
CA LEU A 31 -20.33 3.65 -47.13
C LEU A 31 -21.59 3.62 -46.27
N LYS A 32 -22.72 3.15 -46.80
CA LYS A 32 -23.96 2.99 -46.02
C LYS A 32 -23.78 2.00 -44.87
N SER A 33 -23.13 0.86 -45.11
CA SER A 33 -22.86 -0.13 -44.07
C SER A 33 -21.92 0.43 -42.99
N SER A 34 -20.87 1.14 -43.39
CA SER A 34 -19.94 1.80 -42.45
C SER A 34 -20.66 2.87 -41.61
N LEU A 35 -21.54 3.66 -42.23
CA LEU A 35 -22.31 4.69 -41.54
C LEU A 35 -23.34 4.08 -40.58
N GLN A 36 -23.94 2.95 -40.93
CA GLN A 36 -24.83 2.20 -40.04
C GLN A 36 -24.06 1.69 -38.81
N ARG A 37 -22.87 1.11 -39.00
CA ARG A 37 -22.01 0.66 -37.88
C ARG A 37 -21.56 1.82 -37.00
N ALA A 38 -21.16 2.94 -37.60
CA ALA A 38 -20.77 4.13 -36.86
C ALA A 38 -21.93 4.67 -36.01
N LYS A 39 -23.17 4.64 -36.54
CA LYS A 39 -24.37 5.01 -35.76
C LYS A 39 -24.62 4.06 -34.60
N THR A 40 -24.57 2.75 -34.82
CA THR A 40 -24.79 1.77 -33.74
C THR A 40 -23.71 1.86 -32.67
N GLU A 41 -22.46 2.11 -33.07
CA GLU A 41 -21.35 2.27 -32.12
C GLU A 41 -21.51 3.56 -31.30
N ARG A 42 -21.90 4.66 -31.95
CA ARG A 42 -22.21 5.92 -31.27
C ARG A 42 -23.36 5.75 -30.28
N ASP A 43 -24.42 5.04 -30.66
CA ASP A 43 -25.57 4.82 -29.79
C ASP A 43 -25.18 3.95 -28.59
N ARG A 44 -24.35 2.92 -28.80
CA ARG A 44 -23.76 2.11 -27.72
C ARG A 44 -22.89 2.94 -26.78
N ALA A 45 -22.00 3.77 -27.32
CA ALA A 45 -21.16 4.67 -26.54
C ALA A 45 -22.01 5.67 -25.72
N ASN A 46 -23.08 6.21 -26.30
CA ASN A 46 -24.01 7.09 -25.58
C ASN A 46 -24.70 6.38 -24.42
N THR A 47 -25.15 5.13 -24.60
CA THR A 47 -25.75 4.37 -23.49
C THR A 47 -24.75 4.09 -22.36
N ALA A 48 -23.50 3.74 -22.70
CA ALA A 48 -22.45 3.52 -21.72
C ALA A 48 -22.09 4.82 -20.97
N PHE A 49 -22.05 5.96 -21.67
CA PHE A 49 -21.81 7.26 -21.06
C PHE A 49 -22.90 7.64 -20.06
N LEU A 50 -24.18 7.45 -20.40
CA LEU A 50 -25.29 7.73 -19.47
C LEU A 50 -25.26 6.81 -18.25
N GLN A 51 -24.92 5.54 -18.44
CA GLN A 51 -24.75 4.60 -17.33
C GLN A 51 -23.60 5.02 -16.40
N ALA A 52 -22.46 5.41 -16.96
CA ALA A 52 -21.32 5.90 -16.18
C ALA A 52 -21.67 7.19 -15.41
N GLN A 53 -22.42 8.11 -16.04
CA GLN A 53 -22.89 9.32 -15.38
C GLN A 53 -23.82 9.01 -14.19
N GLN A 54 -24.70 8.01 -14.32
CA GLN A 54 -25.55 7.57 -13.22
C GLN A 54 -24.73 6.97 -12.07
N TRP A 55 -23.75 6.10 -12.38
CA TRP A 55 -22.86 5.54 -11.35
C TRP A 55 -22.06 6.60 -10.59
N LEU A 56 -21.59 7.63 -11.30
CA LEU A 56 -20.91 8.76 -10.66
C LEU A 56 -21.84 9.53 -9.71
N LYS A 57 -23.10 9.70 -10.09
CA LYS A 57 -24.10 10.33 -9.22
C LYS A 57 -24.35 9.49 -7.96
N ASP A 58 -24.57 8.18 -8.12
CA ASP A 58 -24.82 7.27 -7.00
C ASP A 58 -23.60 7.20 -6.06
N ALA A 59 -22.38 7.20 -6.61
CA ALA A 59 -21.15 7.25 -5.84
C ALA A 59 -21.04 8.55 -5.02
N ASN A 60 -21.40 9.69 -5.61
CA ASN A 60 -21.38 10.98 -4.93
C ASN A 60 -22.42 11.05 -3.80
N ASP A 61 -23.61 10.49 -4.01
CA ASP A 61 -24.63 10.39 -2.97
C ASP A 61 -24.17 9.48 -1.82
N ASN A 62 -23.44 8.40 -2.11
CA ASN A 62 -22.86 7.52 -1.08
C ASN A 62 -21.72 8.21 -0.30
N ILE A 63 -20.88 8.99 -0.96
CA ILE A 63 -19.84 9.79 -0.27
C ILE A 63 -20.51 10.75 0.71
N SER A 64 -21.58 11.45 0.31
CA SER A 64 -22.31 12.36 1.20
C SER A 64 -22.85 11.65 2.45
N LYS A 65 -23.34 10.41 2.32
CA LYS A 65 -23.81 9.63 3.47
C LYS A 65 -22.65 9.26 4.41
N ILE A 66 -21.52 8.83 3.86
CA ILE A 66 -20.33 8.48 4.66
C ILE A 66 -19.81 9.71 5.40
N GLU A 67 -19.84 10.90 4.77
CA GLU A 67 -19.46 12.15 5.43
C GLU A 67 -20.37 12.49 6.61
N ASP A 68 -21.67 12.22 6.51
CA ASP A 68 -22.62 12.44 7.60
C ASP A 68 -22.44 11.41 8.73
N GLU A 69 -22.24 10.12 8.39
CA GLU A 69 -21.91 9.06 9.36
C GLU A 69 -20.59 9.37 10.11
N LEU A 70 -19.60 9.93 9.41
CA LEU A 70 -18.33 10.32 10.01
C LEU A 70 -18.50 11.47 11.01
N LYS A 71 -19.36 12.46 10.70
CA LYS A 71 -19.68 13.55 11.64
C LYS A 71 -20.37 13.02 12.88
N GLU A 72 -21.35 12.14 12.73
CA GLU A 72 -22.07 11.52 13.85
C GLU A 72 -21.10 10.72 14.73
N ALA A 73 -20.26 9.88 14.15
CA ALA A 73 -19.23 9.13 14.90
C ALA A 73 -18.22 10.06 15.61
N GLN A 74 -17.91 11.22 15.02
CA GLN A 74 -17.04 12.21 15.64
C GLN A 74 -17.72 12.92 16.82
N GLU A 75 -19.02 13.23 16.72
CA GLU A 75 -19.81 13.77 17.82
C GLU A 75 -19.89 12.78 18.98
N GLU A 76 -20.23 11.51 18.70
CA GLU A 76 -20.24 10.43 19.70
C GLU A 76 -18.89 10.26 20.39
N TYR A 77 -17.78 10.33 19.63
CA TYR A 77 -16.44 10.26 20.20
C TYR A 77 -16.16 11.43 21.15
N MET A 78 -16.57 12.65 20.79
CA MET A 78 -16.38 13.82 21.63
C MET A 78 -17.25 13.78 22.89
N GLU A 79 -18.48 13.27 22.80
CA GLU A 79 -19.34 13.02 23.95
C GLU A 79 -18.75 11.96 24.89
N ALA A 80 -18.32 10.81 24.36
CA ALA A 80 -17.68 9.76 25.14
C ALA A 80 -16.39 10.24 25.82
N LYS A 81 -15.60 11.08 25.13
CA LYS A 81 -14.41 11.71 25.70
C LYS A 81 -14.76 12.70 26.80
N GLY A 82 -15.84 13.46 26.66
CA GLY A 82 -16.36 14.36 27.68
C GLY A 82 -16.82 13.62 28.94
N LEU A 83 -17.56 12.52 28.77
CA LEU A 83 -18.00 11.64 29.87
C LEU A 83 -16.82 10.99 30.58
N SER A 84 -15.81 10.53 29.84
CA SER A 84 -14.57 10.00 30.43
C SER A 84 -13.80 11.05 31.23
N ALA A 85 -13.75 12.30 30.75
CA ALA A 85 -13.13 13.40 31.48
C ALA A 85 -13.89 13.75 32.77
N GLN A 86 -15.23 13.69 32.75
CA GLN A 86 -16.06 13.87 33.95
C GLN A 86 -15.86 12.73 34.96
N GLN A 87 -15.85 11.47 34.52
CA GLN A 87 -15.58 10.33 35.39
C GLN A 87 -14.18 10.41 36.03
N MET A 88 -13.17 10.83 35.28
CA MET A 88 -11.82 11.04 35.81
C MET A 88 -11.76 12.21 36.81
N ALA A 89 -12.58 13.24 36.63
CA ALA A 89 -12.69 14.35 37.59
C ALA A 89 -13.43 13.93 38.87
N GLU A 90 -14.45 13.06 38.76
CA GLU A 90 -15.22 12.54 39.89
C GLU A 90 -14.39 11.56 40.74
N ILE A 91 -13.56 10.72 40.12
CA ILE A 91 -12.56 9.88 40.82
C ILE A 91 -11.53 10.73 41.57
N HIS A 92 -11.17 11.92 41.06
CA HIS A 92 -10.19 12.80 41.69
C HIS A 92 -10.74 13.59 42.90
N VAL A 93 -12.05 13.58 43.13
CA VAL A 93 -12.71 14.23 44.28
C VAL A 93 -12.86 13.27 45.48
N ASP A 94 -12.79 11.95 45.27
CA ASP A 94 -12.99 10.93 46.31
C ASP A 94 -11.67 10.42 46.96
N GLU A 95 -10.51 10.89 46.48
CA GLU A 95 -9.17 10.48 46.98
C GLU A 95 -8.40 11.61 47.70
N SER A 96 -9.06 12.64 48.23
CA SER A 96 -8.38 13.69 49.01
C SER A 96 -8.91 13.83 50.44
N GLU A 97 -8.58 12.86 51.30
CA GLU A 97 -8.30 13.15 52.71
C GLU A 97 -6.87 12.67 53.04
N ASP A 98 -6.12 13.56 53.69
CA ASP A 98 -4.78 13.44 54.27
C ASP A 98 -3.55 13.37 53.33
N GLU A 99 -2.94 14.54 53.07
CA GLU A 99 -1.65 14.95 53.67
C GLU A 99 -1.11 16.27 53.07
N GLU A 100 -0.31 16.97 53.87
CA GLU A 100 0.02 18.39 53.78
C GLU A 100 0.86 18.88 52.56
N PRO A 101 0.87 20.20 52.28
CA PRO A 101 1.32 20.75 51.01
C PRO A 101 2.83 21.06 50.99
N LYS A 102 3.62 20.29 50.24
CA LYS A 102 4.99 20.68 49.86
C LYS A 102 4.98 21.55 48.60
N LYS A 103 4.98 22.87 48.83
CA LYS A 103 5.36 23.91 47.86
C LYS A 103 6.61 23.51 47.07
N LYS A 104 6.50 23.36 45.75
CA LYS A 104 7.65 23.48 44.83
C LYS A 104 7.35 24.46 43.70
N ARG A 105 7.88 25.68 43.93
CA ARG A 105 8.41 26.68 43.00
C ARG A 105 8.11 26.45 41.52
N VAL A 106 7.35 27.40 40.98
CA VAL A 106 7.44 27.84 39.58
C VAL A 106 8.89 28.19 39.25
N ARG A 107 9.47 27.50 38.27
CA ARG A 107 10.65 27.94 37.53
C ARG A 107 10.42 27.70 36.05
N ASN A 108 10.33 28.81 35.32
CA ASN A 108 10.62 28.85 33.89
C ASN A 108 12.13 28.60 33.71
N SER A 109 12.49 27.56 32.97
CA SER A 109 13.82 27.27 32.40
C SER A 109 13.55 26.20 31.33
N THR A 110 13.59 26.46 30.03
CA THR A 110 14.78 26.54 29.18
C THR A 110 15.81 25.46 29.52
N ASP A 111 15.87 24.46 28.64
CA ASP A 111 16.97 23.55 28.36
C ASP A 111 17.40 22.52 29.43
N GLY A 112 17.73 21.30 28.97
CA GLY A 112 18.45 20.29 29.75
C GLY A 112 17.64 19.15 30.37
N GLY A 113 17.49 18.05 29.61
CA GLY A 113 17.61 16.67 30.09
C GLY A 113 16.67 16.17 31.21
N ASN A 114 15.56 15.52 30.82
CA ASN A 114 14.95 14.48 31.65
C ASN A 114 14.28 13.41 30.78
N GLY A 115 14.63 12.14 31.03
CA GLY A 115 14.37 10.96 30.18
C GLY A 115 12.91 10.55 30.05
N LYS A 116 12.13 11.34 29.32
CA LYS A 116 10.85 10.91 28.77
C LYS A 116 11.13 9.93 27.64
N TYR A 117 10.51 8.75 27.65
CA TYR A 117 10.54 7.79 26.55
C TYR A 117 10.30 8.54 25.24
N LYS A 118 11.35 8.72 24.42
CA LYS A 118 11.19 9.27 23.07
C LYS A 118 10.22 8.33 22.36
N LYS A 119 9.11 8.88 21.87
CA LYS A 119 8.14 8.14 21.07
C LYS A 119 8.91 7.42 19.96
N ALA A 120 8.67 6.12 19.81
CA ALA A 120 9.33 5.34 18.78
C ALA A 120 9.12 6.01 17.40
N PRO A 121 10.18 6.19 16.60
CA PRO A 121 10.06 6.81 15.29
C PRO A 121 9.12 5.99 14.40
N LEU A 122 8.32 6.67 13.58
CA LEU A 122 7.46 6.01 12.61
C LEU A 122 8.26 5.67 11.36
N ILE A 123 7.88 4.57 10.69
CA ILE A 123 8.48 4.19 9.41
C ILE A 123 8.29 5.29 8.39
N THR A 124 7.11 5.92 8.37
CA THR A 124 6.82 7.06 7.49
C THR A 124 7.83 8.18 7.68
N ASP A 125 8.09 8.60 8.91
CA ASP A 125 9.04 9.68 9.21
C ASP A 125 10.46 9.30 8.77
N LEU A 126 10.89 8.06 9.06
CA LEU A 126 12.21 7.56 8.67
C LEU A 126 12.40 7.53 7.15
N LEU A 127 11.40 7.05 6.40
CA LEU A 127 11.46 7.00 4.94
C LEU A 127 11.51 8.40 4.35
N MET A 128 10.70 9.32 4.88
CA MET A 128 10.73 10.72 4.47
C MET A 128 12.10 11.36 4.71
N ASP A 129 12.71 11.13 5.87
CA ASP A 129 14.01 11.70 6.21
C ASP A 129 15.13 11.14 5.33
N MET A 130 15.12 9.83 5.03
CA MET A 130 16.09 9.19 4.14
C MET A 130 15.94 9.68 2.69
N ALA A 131 14.71 9.84 2.21
CA ALA A 131 14.42 10.33 0.85
C ALA A 131 14.87 11.79 0.70
N LYS A 132 14.54 12.67 1.66
CA LYS A 132 14.95 14.07 1.66
C LYS A 132 16.46 14.29 1.79
N SER A 133 17.13 13.43 2.54
CA SER A 133 18.59 13.50 2.69
C SER A 133 19.36 12.88 1.51
N GLY A 134 18.66 12.26 0.56
CA GLY A 134 19.26 11.64 -0.62
C GLY A 134 19.99 10.32 -0.33
N GLN A 135 19.82 9.75 0.86
CA GLN A 135 20.49 8.50 1.25
C GLN A 135 20.08 7.29 0.41
N LEU A 136 18.93 7.37 -0.28
CA LEU A 136 18.37 6.29 -1.08
C LEU A 136 18.80 6.32 -2.57
N VAL A 137 19.37 7.43 -3.04
CA VAL A 137 19.71 7.66 -4.47
C VAL A 137 20.75 6.66 -4.97
N ASP A 138 21.71 6.29 -4.12
CA ASP A 138 22.88 5.48 -4.49
C ASP A 138 22.57 3.99 -4.78
N GLY A 139 21.30 3.58 -4.80
CA GLY A 139 20.92 2.18 -5.02
C GLY A 139 21.19 1.24 -3.83
N ARG A 140 21.70 1.77 -2.71
CA ARG A 140 21.98 0.98 -1.49
C ARG A 140 20.69 0.39 -0.92
N LYS A 141 20.83 -0.68 -0.14
CA LYS A 141 19.69 -1.28 0.55
C LYS A 141 19.23 -0.39 1.71
N LEU A 142 17.93 -0.31 1.97
CA LEU A 142 17.38 0.58 3.02
C LEU A 142 17.93 0.27 4.41
N HIS A 143 18.16 -1.00 4.72
CA HIS A 143 18.70 -1.39 6.02
C HIS A 143 20.19 -1.03 6.20
N GLU A 144 20.86 -0.56 5.14
CA GLU A 144 22.23 -0.05 5.14
C GLU A 144 22.27 1.49 5.14
N ALA A 145 21.11 2.16 5.10
CA ALA A 145 21.04 3.61 5.16
C ALA A 145 21.60 4.14 6.50
N ASP A 146 22.30 5.27 6.42
CA ASP A 146 22.95 5.90 7.57
C ASP A 146 21.93 6.72 8.37
N CYS A 147 21.01 6.00 9.00
CA CYS A 147 19.97 6.58 9.83
C CYS A 147 20.43 6.59 11.31
N ASP A 148 20.27 7.72 12.00
CA ASP A 148 20.60 7.86 13.43
C ASP A 148 19.59 7.11 14.31
N VAL A 149 19.71 5.78 14.27
CA VAL A 149 18.98 4.87 15.13
C VAL A 149 19.92 4.41 16.22
N GLY A 150 19.54 4.63 17.48
CA GLY A 150 20.33 4.18 18.62
C GLY A 150 20.69 2.70 18.53
N SER A 151 21.88 2.33 19.02
CA SER A 151 22.45 0.98 18.87
C SER A 151 21.51 -0.16 19.31
N ARG A 152 20.66 0.09 20.32
CA ARG A 152 19.65 -0.86 20.85
C ARG A 152 18.50 -1.15 19.88
N ASP A 153 18.25 -0.25 18.93
CA ASP A 153 17.16 -0.34 17.97
C ASP A 153 17.64 -0.67 16.55
N LYS A 154 18.96 -0.73 16.32
CA LYS A 154 19.57 -1.08 15.03
C LYS A 154 19.04 -2.40 14.46
N ALA A 155 18.92 -3.44 15.28
CA ALA A 155 18.36 -4.71 14.82
C ALA A 155 16.88 -4.58 14.40
N LYS A 156 16.10 -3.75 15.09
CA LYS A 156 14.69 -3.52 14.76
C LYS A 156 14.56 -2.70 13.48
N PHE A 157 15.45 -1.72 13.29
CA PHE A 157 15.60 -0.96 12.06
C PHE A 157 15.90 -1.86 10.87
N VAL A 158 16.91 -2.72 10.96
CA VAL A 158 17.26 -3.65 9.88
C VAL A 158 16.05 -4.50 9.48
N ASN A 159 15.36 -5.11 10.46
CA ASN A 159 14.19 -5.95 10.16
C ASN A 159 13.02 -5.14 9.56
N ALA A 160 12.77 -3.93 10.06
CA ALA A 160 11.71 -3.07 9.53
C ALA A 160 12.03 -2.62 8.09
N MET A 161 13.28 -2.25 7.81
CA MET A 161 13.69 -1.81 6.48
C MET A 161 13.74 -2.95 5.46
N ILE A 162 14.15 -4.16 5.87
CA ILE A 162 14.02 -5.34 5.01
C ILE A 162 12.55 -5.56 4.63
N LEU A 163 11.63 -5.46 5.60
CA LEU A 163 10.19 -5.58 5.31
C LEU A 163 9.70 -4.51 4.34
N VAL A 164 10.11 -3.25 4.53
CA VAL A 164 9.75 -2.16 3.59
C VAL A 164 10.22 -2.50 2.18
N GLN A 165 11.47 -2.97 2.03
CA GLN A 165 12.02 -3.36 0.72
C GLN A 165 11.30 -4.58 0.11
N GLU A 166 10.80 -5.51 0.91
CA GLU A 166 9.98 -6.62 0.40
C GLU A 166 8.62 -6.16 -0.12
N LEU A 167 8.14 -4.97 0.27
CA LEU A 167 6.74 -4.56 0.08
C LEU A 167 6.52 -3.30 -0.75
N TRP A 168 7.53 -2.44 -0.94
CA TRP A 168 7.40 -1.28 -1.83
C TRP A 168 7.20 -1.72 -3.29
N THR A 169 6.50 -0.93 -4.09
CA THR A 169 6.35 -1.19 -5.52
C THR A 169 7.57 -0.67 -6.29
N GLU A 170 7.74 -1.10 -7.54
CA GLU A 170 8.80 -0.57 -8.42
C GLU A 170 8.66 0.95 -8.61
N GLU A 171 7.42 1.46 -8.70
CA GLU A 171 7.14 2.90 -8.83
C GLU A 171 7.51 3.68 -7.57
N GLU A 172 7.17 3.15 -6.39
CA GLU A 172 7.52 3.75 -5.11
C GLU A 172 9.03 3.73 -4.85
N GLU A 173 9.70 2.63 -5.19
CA GLU A 173 11.16 2.56 -5.13
C GLU A 173 11.79 3.60 -6.05
N LEU A 174 11.33 3.70 -7.30
CA LEU A 174 11.84 4.68 -8.25
C LEU A 174 11.68 6.11 -7.72
N PHE A 175 10.50 6.45 -7.18
CA PHE A 175 10.22 7.76 -6.61
C PHE A 175 11.10 8.05 -5.37
N LEU A 176 11.20 7.11 -4.42
CA LEU A 176 11.98 7.31 -3.20
C LEU A 176 13.49 7.41 -3.47
N ARG A 177 13.96 6.95 -4.62
CA ARG A 177 15.35 7.08 -5.08
C ARG A 177 15.59 8.27 -6.01
N SER A 178 14.57 9.08 -6.32
CA SER A 178 14.76 10.30 -7.07
C SER A 178 15.71 11.28 -6.36
N PRO A 179 16.39 12.17 -7.10
CA PRO A 179 17.18 13.25 -6.52
C PRO A 179 16.36 14.07 -5.50
N PRO A 180 16.96 14.53 -4.39
CA PRO A 180 16.25 15.33 -3.38
C PRO A 180 15.57 16.59 -3.93
N SER A 181 16.08 17.15 -5.05
CA SER A 181 15.47 18.28 -5.74
C SER A 181 14.10 17.93 -6.33
N GLU A 182 13.94 16.76 -6.93
CA GLU A 182 12.64 16.29 -7.47
C GLU A 182 11.69 15.96 -6.32
N ILE A 183 12.19 15.33 -5.26
CA ILE A 183 11.41 15.00 -4.06
C ILE A 183 10.89 16.28 -3.38
N ALA A 184 11.66 17.38 -3.42
CA ALA A 184 11.26 18.67 -2.85
C ALA A 184 10.08 19.32 -3.61
N GLU A 185 9.94 19.03 -4.91
CA GLU A 185 8.81 19.50 -5.73
C GLU A 185 7.52 18.69 -5.45
N SER A 186 7.67 17.43 -5.01
CA SER A 186 6.58 16.47 -4.77
C SER A 186 6.45 16.02 -3.30
N LEU A 187 6.56 16.95 -2.34
CA LEU A 187 6.52 16.59 -0.90
C LEU A 187 5.21 15.94 -0.44
N GLU A 188 4.08 16.27 -1.07
CA GLU A 188 2.80 15.66 -0.70
C GLU A 188 2.71 14.21 -1.18
N GLU A 189 3.21 13.94 -2.39
CA GLU A 189 3.33 12.59 -2.93
C GLU A 189 4.28 11.74 -2.06
N LEU A 190 5.40 12.31 -1.62
CA LEU A 190 6.31 11.64 -0.69
C LEU A 190 5.59 11.22 0.61
N LYS A 191 4.76 12.09 1.19
CA LYS A 191 4.01 11.77 2.42
C LYS A 191 3.03 10.63 2.19
N ILE A 192 2.29 10.68 1.07
CA ILE A 192 1.31 9.67 0.71
C ILE A 192 2.01 8.32 0.53
N ILE A 193 3.07 8.25 -0.28
CA ILE A 193 3.84 7.03 -0.52
C ILE A 193 4.38 6.45 0.80
N CYS A 194 5.03 7.27 1.63
CA CYS A 194 5.59 6.81 2.91
C CYS A 194 4.50 6.34 3.90
N ALA A 195 3.30 6.94 3.87
CA ALA A 195 2.17 6.50 4.67
C ALA A 195 1.62 5.16 4.15
N THR A 196 1.41 5.04 2.84
CA THR A 196 0.93 3.81 2.17
C THR A 196 1.87 2.63 2.41
N ILE A 197 3.18 2.83 2.31
CA ILE A 197 4.18 1.80 2.64
C ILE A 197 4.05 1.36 4.10
N GLY A 198 3.88 2.33 5.03
CA GLY A 198 3.69 2.05 6.44
C GLY A 198 2.44 1.21 6.73
N GLU A 199 1.32 1.55 6.10
CA GLU A 199 0.07 0.77 6.17
C GLU A 199 0.24 -0.62 5.59
N ARG A 200 0.87 -0.74 4.41
CA ARG A 200 1.14 -2.04 3.76
C ARG A 200 2.00 -2.94 4.64
N CYS A 201 3.00 -2.39 5.33
CA CYS A 201 3.80 -3.14 6.30
C CYS A 201 2.94 -3.71 7.43
N LEU A 202 2.02 -2.91 7.99
CA LEU A 202 1.14 -3.39 9.07
C LEU A 202 0.15 -4.43 8.58
N ALA A 203 -0.50 -4.18 7.45
CA ALA A 203 -1.44 -5.12 6.84
C ALA A 203 -0.76 -6.48 6.58
N LYS A 204 0.45 -6.47 5.99
CA LYS A 204 1.21 -7.70 5.73
C LYS A 204 1.61 -8.43 7.01
N LEU A 205 2.01 -7.70 8.05
CA LEU A 205 2.31 -8.31 9.35
C LEU A 205 1.07 -8.90 10.01
N CYS A 206 -0.09 -8.25 9.91
CA CYS A 206 -1.36 -8.78 10.41
C CYS A 206 -1.74 -10.07 9.67
N GLU A 207 -1.59 -10.10 8.33
CA GLU A 207 -1.78 -11.30 7.51
C GLU A 207 -0.87 -12.45 7.98
N TRP A 208 0.42 -12.21 8.14
CA TRP A 208 1.37 -13.25 8.60
C TRP A 208 1.15 -13.72 10.03
N GLU A 209 0.56 -12.88 10.88
CA GLU A 209 0.24 -13.20 12.26
C GLU A 209 -1.16 -13.81 12.44
N GLY A 210 -1.97 -13.90 11.37
CA GLY A 210 -3.36 -14.35 11.44
C GLY A 210 -4.25 -13.42 12.25
N ARG A 211 -3.97 -12.11 12.22
CA ARG A 211 -4.73 -11.07 12.93
C ARG A 211 -5.52 -10.21 11.95
N GLU A 212 -6.69 -9.74 12.38
CA GLU A 212 -7.40 -8.70 11.65
C GLU A 212 -6.67 -7.35 11.79
N ASP A 213 -6.54 -6.64 10.67
CA ASP A 213 -6.04 -5.28 10.68
C ASP A 213 -7.12 -4.36 11.24
N THR A 214 -6.79 -3.65 12.31
CA THR A 214 -7.71 -2.75 13.00
C THR A 214 -7.59 -1.31 12.51
N GLY A 215 -6.62 -1.00 11.63
CA GLY A 215 -6.37 0.35 11.11
C GLY A 215 -5.95 1.39 12.15
N ARG A 216 -5.94 1.04 13.44
CA ARG A 216 -5.63 1.95 14.56
C ARG A 216 -4.15 2.01 14.90
N GLN A 217 -3.36 1.04 14.42
CA GLN A 217 -1.95 0.95 14.74
C GLN A 217 -1.12 1.84 13.82
N LYS A 218 -0.15 2.57 14.38
CA LYS A 218 0.85 3.29 13.59
C LYS A 218 2.07 2.40 13.38
N ALA A 219 2.62 2.45 12.16
CA ALA A 219 3.80 1.68 11.77
C ALA A 219 5.06 2.24 12.43
N SER A 220 5.26 1.94 13.71
CA SER A 220 6.47 2.34 14.44
C SER A 220 7.63 1.40 14.15
N LEU A 221 8.85 1.94 14.15
CA LEU A 221 10.09 1.18 14.00
C LEU A 221 10.16 -0.03 14.93
N ILE A 222 9.77 0.18 16.19
CA ILE A 222 9.86 -0.84 17.24
C ILE A 222 8.81 -1.93 17.01
N SER A 223 7.55 -1.56 16.80
CA SER A 223 6.46 -2.53 16.62
C SER A 223 6.67 -3.36 15.35
N VAL A 224 6.98 -2.71 14.23
CA VAL A 224 7.21 -3.39 12.95
C VAL A 224 8.48 -4.23 13.00
N GLY A 225 9.60 -3.70 13.50
CA GLY A 225 10.86 -4.43 13.55
C GLY A 225 10.79 -5.71 14.41
N ILE A 226 10.08 -5.68 15.54
CA ILE A 226 9.89 -6.87 16.40
C ILE A 226 9.01 -7.91 15.69
N ARG A 227 7.91 -7.48 15.08
CA ARG A 227 6.94 -8.36 14.39
C ARG A 227 7.57 -8.98 13.15
N ALA A 228 8.21 -8.17 12.31
CA ALA A 228 8.93 -8.61 11.11
C ALA A 228 9.97 -9.68 11.45
N ARG A 229 10.78 -9.47 12.50
CA ARG A 229 11.75 -10.49 12.95
C ARG A 229 11.09 -11.83 13.26
N LYS A 230 9.95 -11.83 13.97
CA LYS A 230 9.23 -13.07 14.29
C LYS A 230 8.76 -13.77 13.01
N CYS A 231 8.16 -13.03 12.08
CA CYS A 231 7.69 -13.57 10.81
C CYS A 231 8.85 -14.12 9.96
N PHE A 232 9.96 -13.40 9.83
CA PHE A 232 11.14 -13.86 9.08
C PHE A 232 11.74 -15.14 9.67
N LEU A 233 11.84 -15.24 11.00
CA LEU A 233 12.32 -16.46 11.66
C LEU A 233 11.38 -17.64 11.44
N SER A 234 10.06 -17.43 11.53
CA SER A 234 9.08 -18.50 11.24
C SER A 234 9.15 -18.96 9.78
N ARG A 235 9.28 -18.02 8.82
CA ARG A 235 9.45 -18.33 7.39
C ARG A 235 10.74 -19.11 7.12
N ALA A 236 11.84 -18.73 7.78
CA ALA A 236 13.12 -19.43 7.65
C ALA A 236 13.09 -20.86 8.22
N LYS A 237 12.31 -21.11 9.28
CA LYS A 237 12.11 -22.46 9.82
C LYS A 237 11.30 -23.34 8.87
N VAL A 238 10.22 -22.81 8.29
CA VAL A 238 9.41 -23.55 7.31
C VAL A 238 10.19 -23.83 6.01
N ALA A 239 11.10 -22.93 5.63
CA ALA A 239 11.96 -23.12 4.46
C ALA A 239 13.08 -24.17 4.64
N LYS A 240 13.33 -24.61 5.88
CA LYS A 240 14.18 -25.76 6.18
C LYS A 240 13.28 -26.91 6.65
N PRO A 241 12.67 -27.69 5.73
CA PRO A 241 11.99 -28.90 6.15
C PRO A 241 13.04 -29.83 6.77
N ASP A 242 12.65 -30.48 7.86
CA ASP A 242 13.49 -31.36 8.67
C ASP A 242 14.36 -32.28 7.81
N GLY A 243 15.67 -32.15 8.00
CA GLY A 243 16.69 -33.02 7.46
C GLY A 243 17.85 -32.97 8.43
N ASP A 244 17.65 -33.65 9.57
CA ASP A 244 18.67 -34.32 10.38
C ASP A 244 17.99 -34.89 11.66
N ASP A 245 16.98 -35.74 11.46
CA ASP A 245 16.77 -36.89 12.36
C ASP A 245 17.62 -38.03 11.77
N MET A 246 18.94 -37.91 11.88
CA MET A 246 19.84 -39.05 11.77
C MET A 246 20.06 -39.59 13.17
N ASP A 247 19.31 -40.66 13.44
CA ASP A 247 19.66 -41.74 14.35
C ASP A 247 21.05 -42.29 13.95
N ASP A 248 22.12 -41.65 14.44
CA ASP A 248 23.45 -42.26 14.47
C ASP A 248 23.62 -42.94 15.82
N GLY A 249 23.23 -44.21 15.85
CA GLY A 249 23.62 -45.15 16.87
C GLY A 249 25.14 -45.33 16.94
N GLU A 250 25.56 -45.78 18.12
CA GLU A 250 26.89 -46.28 18.50
C GLU A 250 27.99 -45.23 18.64
N GLU A 251 28.15 -44.77 19.89
CA GLU A 251 29.45 -44.37 20.43
C GLU A 251 30.46 -45.54 20.29
N PRO A 252 31.63 -45.35 19.67
CA PRO A 252 32.80 -46.13 20.02
C PRO A 252 33.49 -45.45 21.22
N GLU A 253 33.58 -46.18 22.33
CA GLU A 253 34.52 -45.87 23.40
C GLU A 253 35.95 -45.84 22.83
N GLU A 254 36.56 -44.66 22.77
CA GLU A 254 38.02 -44.52 22.84
C GLU A 254 38.35 -43.48 23.89
N THR A 255 38.57 -43.96 25.13
CA THR A 255 39.29 -43.22 26.15
C THR A 255 40.80 -43.40 25.91
N SER A 256 41.41 -42.28 25.53
CA SER A 256 42.79 -41.84 25.77
C SER A 256 43.76 -42.80 26.48
N GLU A 257 44.88 -43.01 25.79
CA GLU A 257 46.26 -43.07 26.29
C GLU A 257 46.48 -42.70 27.78
N ASP A 258 47.14 -43.58 28.54
CA ASP A 258 48.49 -43.34 29.10
C ASP A 258 48.90 -44.47 30.07
N LEU A 259 49.92 -45.26 29.67
CA LEU A 259 51.02 -45.88 30.46
C LEU A 259 51.60 -47.15 29.81
#